data_AF-A0A316BGV9-F1
#
_entry.id   AF-A0A316BGV9-F1
#
_cell.length_a   1.000
_cell.length_b   1.000
_cell.length_c   1.000
_cell.angle_alpha   90.00
_cell.angle_beta   90.00
_cell.angle_gamma   90.00
#
_symmetry.space_group_name_H-M   'P 1'
#
loop_
_entity.id
_entity.type
_entity.pdbx_description
1 polymer ?
#
loop_
_entity_poly.entity_id
_entity_poly.type
_entity_poly.pdbx_seq_one_letter_code
_entity_poly.pdbx_strand_id
1 'polypeptide(L)'
;MKSSKGAENTNDTEQKNGKGKLNYFLIFLVCWLVVVTGFIAWFLLRFNDFAAKYEEQYQATLPIHTAEKVTEHFNAHDVEYIWNNMSSRPQVTAFEDETVVKNYITKLISDKSFICAEAEGSTDSDPEFYVKTSDGLVVAKIELDEDTTKKLPYGNKAWKEGRLEFYTAAVFEANISAPATYKVFVNGKELNASHLSGDIAESELNQYVTPYAEIPGTANYQITGLYEKPVVTAKDYLGNDCECVYDENKDTYTVNFIKDFDGKDELSEYALKFTSTFANYVSQDAGAYALDKYFPSGSKQLSYIKRNSSRQLYTKHGKVEIKNGEIKDITVFSDDVVYMEVYVEQHMQMYFGSKEPEVLKTDARVYFVKIKGKWYVGGIQY
;
A
#
# COMPACT_ATOMS: atom_id res chain seq x y z
N MET A 1 70.70 -62.62 -59.70
CA MET A 1 69.56 -63.58 -59.75
C MET A 1 70.03 -64.89 -59.14
N LYS A 2 69.20 -65.45 -58.24
CA LYS A 2 69.35 -66.70 -57.47
C LYS A 2 69.78 -67.87 -58.38
N SER A 3 70.48 -68.92 -57.97
CA SER A 3 70.20 -69.82 -56.85
C SER A 3 71.29 -70.92 -56.83
N SER A 4 71.74 -71.40 -55.67
CA SER A 4 71.94 -72.83 -55.48
C SER A 4 72.09 -73.19 -53.99
N LYS A 5 71.04 -73.82 -53.48
CA LYS A 5 70.99 -74.96 -52.53
C LYS A 5 72.08 -75.05 -51.45
N GLY A 6 71.68 -74.74 -50.21
CA GLY A 6 72.23 -75.37 -49.01
C GLY A 6 71.23 -76.39 -48.48
N ALA A 7 71.68 -77.63 -48.32
CA ALA A 7 70.89 -78.78 -47.91
C ALA A 7 70.71 -78.86 -46.38
N GLU A 8 69.63 -79.54 -46.02
CA GLU A 8 69.16 -79.95 -44.70
C GLU A 8 70.03 -81.00 -43.98
N ASN A 9 69.85 -81.01 -42.65
CA ASN A 9 70.00 -82.12 -41.69
C ASN A 9 71.44 -82.54 -41.31
N THR A 10 71.79 -82.77 -40.04
CA THR A 10 71.03 -83.53 -39.03
C THR A 10 71.52 -83.22 -37.61
N ASN A 11 70.58 -83.16 -36.68
CA ASN A 11 70.80 -83.31 -35.23
C ASN A 11 71.42 -84.67 -34.91
N ASP A 12 72.22 -84.75 -33.83
CA ASP A 12 71.89 -85.54 -32.64
C ASP A 12 73.01 -85.41 -31.58
N THR A 13 72.75 -84.62 -30.54
CA THR A 13 72.28 -85.02 -29.19
C THR A 13 73.34 -85.73 -28.34
N GLU A 14 73.92 -84.97 -27.41
CA GLU A 14 74.20 -85.49 -26.08
C GLU A 14 73.34 -84.73 -25.06
N GLN A 15 72.29 -85.41 -24.60
CA GLN A 15 71.60 -85.05 -23.38
C GLN A 15 72.56 -85.18 -22.19
N LYS A 16 72.78 -84.08 -21.46
CA LYS A 16 73.10 -84.15 -20.03
C LYS A 16 72.06 -83.39 -19.23
N ASN A 17 71.21 -84.18 -18.58
CA ASN A 17 70.31 -83.80 -17.50
C ASN A 17 71.06 -83.01 -16.41
N GLY A 18 70.97 -81.68 -16.48
CA GLY A 18 71.24 -80.79 -15.36
C GLY A 18 69.91 -80.41 -14.71
N LYS A 19 69.62 -80.97 -13.53
CA LYS A 19 68.49 -80.55 -12.68
C LYS A 19 68.50 -79.02 -12.59
N GLY A 20 67.49 -78.37 -13.18
CA GLY A 20 67.32 -76.92 -13.08
C GLY A 20 67.28 -76.53 -11.62
N LYS A 21 68.31 -75.84 -11.14
CA LYS A 21 68.26 -75.21 -9.82
C LYS A 21 67.07 -74.26 -9.86
N LEU A 22 66.05 -74.54 -9.06
CA LEU A 22 64.98 -73.58 -8.78
C LEU A 22 65.67 -72.26 -8.46
N ASN A 23 65.47 -71.25 -9.30
CA ASN A 23 66.07 -69.95 -9.07
C ASN A 23 65.29 -69.34 -7.89
N TYR A 24 65.75 -69.62 -6.66
CA TYR A 24 65.07 -69.22 -5.41
C TYR A 24 64.75 -67.73 -5.39
N PHE A 25 65.55 -66.92 -6.09
CA PHE A 25 65.30 -65.51 -6.32
C PHE A 25 64.07 -65.24 -7.20
N LEU A 26 63.87 -66.00 -8.28
CA LEU A 26 62.69 -65.89 -9.15
C LEU A 26 61.41 -66.29 -8.38
N ILE A 27 61.48 -67.36 -7.58
CA ILE A 27 60.35 -67.80 -6.74
C ILE A 27 60.04 -66.77 -5.67
N PHE A 28 61.07 -66.24 -5.00
CA PHE A 28 60.92 -65.13 -4.07
C PHE A 28 60.28 -63.90 -4.73
N LEU A 29 60.70 -63.53 -5.94
CA LEU A 29 60.19 -62.37 -6.67
C LEU A 29 58.71 -62.57 -7.06
N VAL A 30 58.32 -63.76 -7.49
CA VAL A 30 56.91 -64.12 -7.77
C VAL A 30 56.08 -64.11 -6.48
N CYS A 31 56.56 -64.72 -5.39
CA CYS A 31 55.87 -64.68 -4.10
C CYS A 31 55.74 -63.25 -3.56
N TRP A 32 56.79 -62.43 -3.67
CA TRP A 32 56.79 -61.03 -3.29
C TRP A 32 55.78 -60.22 -4.13
N LEU A 33 55.73 -60.46 -5.44
CA LEU A 33 54.77 -59.81 -6.32
C LEU A 33 53.33 -60.17 -5.93
N VAL A 34 53.05 -61.42 -5.56
CA VAL A 34 51.73 -61.85 -5.06
C VAL A 34 51.39 -61.15 -3.74
N VAL A 35 52.34 -61.04 -2.82
CA VAL A 35 52.11 -60.33 -1.54
C VAL A 35 51.89 -58.83 -1.75
N VAL A 36 52.68 -58.19 -2.60
CA VAL A 36 52.55 -56.75 -2.91
C VAL A 36 51.24 -56.47 -3.65
N THR A 37 50.90 -57.26 -4.65
CA THR A 37 49.62 -57.11 -5.38
C THR A 37 48.42 -57.41 -4.48
N GLY A 38 48.50 -58.42 -3.60
CA GLY A 38 47.50 -58.69 -2.58
C GLY A 38 47.35 -57.55 -1.57
N PHE A 39 48.45 -56.96 -1.11
CA PHE A 39 48.43 -55.80 -0.22
C PHE A 39 47.87 -54.56 -0.90
N ILE A 40 48.26 -54.28 -2.15
CA ILE A 40 47.72 -53.17 -2.94
C ILE A 40 46.22 -53.36 -3.15
N ALA A 41 45.77 -54.57 -3.53
CA ALA A 41 44.36 -54.87 -3.70
C ALA A 41 43.58 -54.71 -2.39
N TRP A 42 44.10 -55.23 -1.28
CA TRP A 42 43.51 -55.05 0.05
C TRP A 42 43.44 -53.57 0.46
N PHE A 43 44.51 -52.81 0.25
CA PHE A 43 44.57 -51.38 0.54
C PHE A 43 43.58 -50.59 -0.31
N LEU A 44 43.49 -50.86 -1.61
CA LEU A 44 42.55 -50.21 -2.52
C LEU A 44 41.09 -50.51 -2.14
N LEU A 45 40.78 -51.76 -1.77
CA LEU A 45 39.45 -52.11 -1.27
C LEU A 45 39.12 -51.33 0.01
N ARG A 46 40.06 -51.27 0.95
CA ARG A 46 39.86 -50.56 2.22
C ARG A 46 39.75 -49.05 2.03
N PHE A 47 40.52 -48.50 1.10
CA PHE A 47 40.47 -47.08 0.74
C PHE A 47 39.15 -46.74 0.04
N ASN A 48 38.66 -47.59 -0.86
CA ASN A 48 37.36 -47.41 -1.50
C ASN A 48 36.21 -47.43 -0.47
N ASP A 49 36.22 -48.39 0.46
CA ASP A 49 35.23 -48.42 1.56
C ASP A 49 35.30 -47.19 2.45
N PHE A 50 36.51 -46.68 2.72
CA PHE A 50 36.70 -45.44 3.47
C PHE A 50 36.18 -44.23 2.70
N ALA A 51 36.53 -44.10 1.42
CA ALA A 51 36.08 -43.00 0.56
C ALA A 51 34.57 -42.98 0.43
N ALA A 52 33.92 -44.14 0.24
CA ALA A 52 32.47 -44.26 0.19
C ALA A 52 31.80 -43.78 1.49
N LYS A 53 32.32 -44.19 2.65
CA LYS A 53 31.80 -43.74 3.96
C LYS A 53 32.06 -42.28 4.24
N TYR A 54 33.21 -41.76 3.83
CA TYR A 54 33.56 -40.36 3.95
C TYR A 54 32.61 -39.50 3.12
N GLU A 55 32.40 -39.87 1.85
CA GLU A 55 31.49 -39.17 0.93
C GLU A 55 30.05 -39.17 1.46
N GLU A 56 29.54 -40.33 1.89
CA GLU A 56 28.20 -40.45 2.47
C GLU A 56 28.02 -39.50 3.67
N GLN A 57 29.01 -39.44 4.57
CA GLN A 57 28.95 -38.53 5.70
C GLN A 57 29.14 -37.07 5.32
N TYR A 58 30.01 -36.75 4.36
CA TYR A 58 30.21 -35.39 3.89
C TYR A 58 28.93 -34.82 3.28
N GLN A 59 28.30 -35.56 2.37
CA GLN A 59 27.02 -35.19 1.75
C GLN A 59 25.94 -34.94 2.80
N ALA A 60 25.82 -35.82 3.80
CA ALA A 60 24.86 -35.66 4.89
C ALA A 60 25.11 -34.42 5.79
N THR A 61 26.31 -33.85 5.74
CA THR A 61 26.70 -32.65 6.53
C THR A 61 26.67 -31.35 5.75
N LEU A 62 26.23 -31.39 4.49
CA LEU A 62 26.18 -30.17 3.68
C LEU A 62 25.22 -29.14 4.29
N PRO A 63 25.58 -27.85 4.26
CA PRO A 63 24.77 -26.77 4.84
C PRO A 63 23.38 -26.66 4.18
N ILE A 64 23.26 -27.06 2.91
CA ILE A 64 21.99 -27.06 2.17
C ILE A 64 20.88 -27.82 2.90
N HIS A 65 21.19 -28.94 3.56
CA HIS A 65 20.18 -29.71 4.30
C HIS A 65 19.63 -28.99 5.53
N THR A 66 20.40 -28.05 6.10
CA THR A 66 19.91 -27.20 7.18
C THR A 66 19.02 -26.10 6.62
N ALA A 67 19.40 -25.48 5.50
CA ALA A 67 18.58 -24.49 4.82
C ALA A 67 17.28 -25.08 4.23
N GLU A 68 17.30 -26.33 3.77
CA GLU A 68 16.12 -27.07 3.32
C GLU A 68 15.11 -27.25 4.46
N LYS A 69 15.55 -27.56 5.68
CA LYS A 69 14.67 -27.64 6.87
C LYS A 69 14.01 -26.30 7.20
N VAL A 70 14.74 -25.20 7.09
CA VAL A 70 14.15 -23.85 7.23
C VAL A 70 13.10 -23.65 6.13
N THR A 71 13.40 -24.04 4.90
CA THR A 71 12.49 -23.93 3.74
C THR A 71 11.24 -24.82 3.88
N GLU A 72 11.33 -25.94 4.59
CA GLU A 72 10.17 -26.77 4.94
C GLU A 72 9.13 -25.99 5.76
N HIS A 73 9.55 -25.11 6.67
CA HIS A 73 8.63 -24.23 7.40
C HIS A 73 7.90 -23.23 6.48
N PHE A 74 8.57 -22.74 5.42
CA PHE A 74 7.92 -21.90 4.41
C PHE A 74 6.87 -22.68 3.61
N ASN A 75 7.20 -23.92 3.21
CA ASN A 75 6.27 -24.81 2.51
C ASN A 75 5.11 -25.32 3.38
N ALA A 76 5.33 -25.41 4.70
CA ALA A 76 4.29 -25.71 5.69
C ALA A 76 3.46 -24.48 6.08
N HIS A 77 3.78 -23.30 5.51
CA HIS A 77 3.16 -22.01 5.83
C HIS A 77 3.20 -21.67 7.34
N ASP A 78 4.30 -22.05 8.01
CA ASP A 78 4.50 -21.85 9.44
C ASP A 78 4.95 -20.41 9.74
N VAL A 79 3.97 -19.49 9.74
CA VAL A 79 4.20 -18.07 9.97
C VAL A 79 4.77 -17.77 11.36
N GLU A 80 4.45 -18.58 12.37
CA GLU A 80 5.01 -18.39 13.71
C GLU A 80 6.50 -18.72 13.74
N TYR A 81 6.93 -19.80 13.09
CA TYR A 81 8.36 -20.08 12.95
C TYR A 81 9.07 -18.96 12.21
N ILE A 82 8.54 -18.51 11.05
CA ILE A 82 9.17 -17.44 10.27
C ILE A 82 9.26 -16.17 11.12
N TRP A 83 8.16 -15.75 11.76
CA TRP A 83 8.11 -14.54 12.58
C TRP A 83 9.11 -14.56 13.75
N ASN A 84 9.22 -15.68 14.46
CA ASN A 84 10.06 -15.80 15.65
C ASN A 84 11.56 -15.92 15.32
N ASN A 85 11.90 -16.38 14.11
CA ASN A 85 13.29 -16.55 13.68
C ASN A 85 13.79 -15.41 12.78
N MET A 86 12.93 -14.48 12.34
CA MET A 86 13.34 -13.27 11.62
C MET A 86 14.33 -12.45 12.46
N SER A 87 15.46 -12.12 11.86
CA SER A 87 16.52 -11.36 12.52
C SER A 87 16.20 -9.88 12.70
N SER A 88 15.28 -9.34 11.90
CA SER A 88 14.70 -8.01 12.08
C SER A 88 13.21 -8.07 11.85
N ARG A 89 12.43 -7.64 12.85
CA ARG A 89 10.98 -7.58 12.70
C ARG A 89 10.58 -6.45 11.74
N PRO A 90 9.56 -6.66 10.89
CA PRO A 90 9.04 -5.59 10.06
C PRO A 90 8.54 -4.43 10.93
N GLN A 91 8.79 -3.20 10.50
CA GLN A 91 8.32 -2.00 11.22
C GLN A 91 6.80 -1.96 11.15
N VAL A 92 6.14 -1.75 12.29
CA VAL A 92 4.68 -1.62 12.40
C VAL A 92 4.36 -0.17 12.76
N THR A 93 3.48 0.46 12.01
CA THR A 93 3.05 1.82 12.31
C THR A 93 2.18 1.84 13.56
N ALA A 94 1.91 3.03 14.09
CA ALA A 94 0.93 3.18 15.15
C ALA A 94 -0.49 2.77 14.71
N PHE A 95 -0.78 2.47 13.45
CA PHE A 95 -2.14 2.19 12.92
C PHE A 95 -2.43 0.70 12.72
N GLU A 96 -1.45 -0.16 12.95
CA GLU A 96 -1.55 -1.61 12.82
C GLU A 96 -0.94 -2.28 14.05
N ASP A 97 -1.09 -3.60 14.16
CA ASP A 97 -0.43 -4.41 15.17
C ASP A 97 0.27 -5.61 14.51
N GLU A 98 1.05 -6.36 15.30
CA GLU A 98 1.81 -7.50 14.80
C GLU A 98 0.93 -8.57 14.13
N THR A 99 -0.34 -8.70 14.53
CA THR A 99 -1.30 -9.65 13.95
C THR A 99 -1.58 -9.31 12.49
N VAL A 100 -1.70 -8.01 12.17
CA VAL A 100 -1.90 -7.55 10.78
C VAL A 100 -0.72 -7.96 9.91
N VAL A 101 0.50 -7.78 10.39
CA VAL A 101 1.72 -8.15 9.65
C VAL A 101 1.82 -9.67 9.48
N LYS A 102 1.53 -10.44 10.52
CA LYS A 102 1.49 -11.92 10.43
C LYS A 102 0.44 -12.40 9.42
N ASN A 103 -0.74 -11.79 9.41
CA ASN A 103 -1.78 -12.10 8.42
C ASN A 103 -1.34 -11.73 7.01
N TYR A 104 -0.63 -10.61 6.83
CA TYR A 104 -0.04 -10.24 5.56
C TYR A 104 1.00 -11.26 5.08
N ILE A 105 1.93 -11.66 5.96
CA ILE A 105 2.91 -12.73 5.66
C ILE A 105 2.19 -14.03 5.28
N THR A 106 1.15 -14.41 6.02
CA THR A 106 0.32 -15.58 5.71
C THR A 106 -0.18 -15.51 4.28
N LYS A 107 -0.85 -14.41 3.90
CA LYS A 107 -1.37 -14.19 2.54
C LYS A 107 -0.27 -14.23 1.48
N LEU A 108 0.93 -13.74 1.78
CA LEU A 108 2.06 -13.78 0.83
C LEU A 108 2.55 -15.19 0.52
N ILE A 109 2.38 -16.13 1.45
CA ILE A 109 2.93 -17.50 1.36
C ILE A 109 1.89 -18.60 1.12
N SER A 110 0.62 -18.43 1.53
CA SER A 110 -0.40 -19.51 1.61
C SER A 110 -0.68 -20.29 0.32
N ASP A 111 -0.38 -19.73 -0.85
CA ASP A 111 -0.62 -20.37 -2.15
C ASP A 111 0.67 -20.61 -2.96
N LYS A 112 1.82 -20.56 -2.28
CA LYS A 112 3.14 -20.67 -2.93
C LYS A 112 3.92 -21.86 -2.40
N SER A 113 4.71 -22.44 -3.29
CA SER A 113 5.77 -23.39 -2.97
C SER A 113 7.13 -22.72 -3.08
N PHE A 114 8.04 -23.15 -2.21
CA PHE A 114 9.35 -22.56 -2.04
C PHE A 114 10.45 -23.60 -2.27
N ILE A 115 11.51 -23.15 -2.92
CA ILE A 115 12.73 -23.91 -3.15
C ILE A 115 13.90 -23.19 -2.49
N CYS A 116 14.88 -23.97 -2.04
CA CYS A 116 16.13 -23.46 -1.51
C CYS A 116 17.19 -23.45 -2.63
N ALA A 117 17.93 -22.36 -2.76
CA ALA A 117 19.04 -22.25 -3.70
C ALA A 117 20.21 -21.52 -3.04
N GLU A 118 21.43 -21.95 -3.33
CA GLU A 118 22.64 -21.28 -2.84
C GLU A 118 22.71 -19.83 -3.33
N ALA A 119 23.12 -18.92 -2.44
CA ALA A 119 23.31 -17.51 -2.78
C ALA A 119 24.65 -17.27 -3.47
N GLU A 120 24.72 -16.24 -4.31
CA GLU A 120 25.95 -15.91 -5.07
C GLU A 120 27.15 -15.57 -4.16
N GLY A 121 26.91 -15.10 -2.93
CA GLY A 121 27.92 -14.77 -1.94
C GLY A 121 28.26 -15.90 -0.96
N SER A 122 27.64 -17.08 -1.11
CA SER A 122 27.85 -18.24 -0.22
C SER A 122 29.29 -18.71 -0.25
N THR A 123 29.85 -19.04 0.91
CA THR A 123 31.19 -19.61 1.05
C THR A 123 31.21 -20.81 1.99
N ASP A 124 32.28 -21.62 1.95
CA ASP A 124 32.45 -22.78 2.84
C ASP A 124 32.59 -22.40 4.33
N SER A 125 32.92 -21.15 4.64
CA SER A 125 32.96 -20.64 6.01
C SER A 125 31.64 -20.03 6.43
N ASP A 126 30.95 -19.37 5.51
CA ASP A 126 29.73 -18.60 5.74
C ASP A 126 28.70 -18.96 4.65
N PRO A 127 27.98 -20.10 4.80
CA PRO A 127 27.02 -20.55 3.82
C PRO A 127 25.76 -19.68 3.82
N GLU A 128 25.35 -19.27 2.62
CA GLU A 128 24.19 -18.41 2.42
C GLU A 128 23.22 -19.04 1.41
N PHE A 129 21.93 -19.03 1.73
CA PHE A 129 20.89 -19.61 0.89
C PHE A 129 19.73 -18.65 0.70
N TYR A 130 19.15 -18.65 -0.49
CA TYR A 130 17.91 -17.97 -0.81
C TYR A 130 16.73 -18.94 -0.77
N VAL A 131 15.66 -18.51 -0.12
CA VAL A 131 14.34 -19.12 -0.29
C VAL A 131 13.67 -18.39 -1.45
N LYS A 132 13.34 -19.16 -2.50
CA LYS A 132 12.72 -18.64 -3.72
C LYS A 132 11.37 -19.30 -3.94
N THR A 133 10.42 -18.56 -4.47
CA THR A 133 9.20 -19.13 -5.03
C THR A 133 9.50 -19.90 -6.32
N SER A 134 8.59 -20.77 -6.76
CA SER A 134 8.80 -21.58 -7.97
C SER A 134 8.93 -20.79 -9.28
N ASP A 135 8.48 -19.52 -9.31
CA ASP A 135 8.69 -18.55 -10.40
C ASP A 135 10.01 -17.76 -10.28
N GLY A 136 10.82 -18.03 -9.24
CA GLY A 136 12.19 -17.51 -9.10
C GLY A 136 12.32 -16.24 -8.26
N LEU A 137 11.24 -15.72 -7.67
CA LEU A 137 11.30 -14.56 -6.77
C LEU A 137 11.94 -14.95 -5.43
N VAL A 138 12.97 -14.21 -4.99
CA VAL A 138 13.58 -14.37 -3.67
C VAL A 138 12.68 -13.77 -2.60
N VAL A 139 12.32 -14.55 -1.59
CA VAL A 139 11.45 -14.12 -0.48
C VAL A 139 12.16 -14.10 0.87
N ALA A 140 13.26 -14.84 1.01
CA ALA A 140 14.08 -14.80 2.21
C ALA A 140 15.54 -15.15 1.91
N LYS A 141 16.43 -14.75 2.83
CA LYS A 141 17.83 -15.15 2.90
C LYS A 141 18.09 -15.85 4.23
N ILE A 142 18.78 -16.98 4.17
CA ILE A 142 19.21 -17.80 5.31
C ILE A 142 20.73 -17.75 5.36
N GLU A 143 21.28 -17.34 6.48
CA GLU A 143 22.72 -17.42 6.79
C GLU A 143 22.90 -18.47 7.89
N LEU A 144 23.83 -19.40 7.67
CA LEU A 144 24.08 -20.50 8.60
C LEU A 144 25.39 -20.29 9.37
N ASP A 145 25.37 -20.66 10.64
CA ASP A 145 26.54 -20.65 11.50
C ASP A 145 27.08 -22.08 11.69
N GLU A 146 28.39 -22.19 11.89
CA GLU A 146 29.00 -23.44 12.34
C GLU A 146 28.52 -23.77 13.78
N ASP A 147 27.96 -24.96 13.96
CA ASP A 147 27.58 -25.51 15.26
C ASP A 147 28.80 -26.18 15.92
N THR A 148 29.65 -25.36 16.53
CA THR A 148 30.86 -25.78 17.25
C THR A 148 30.59 -26.73 18.43
N THR A 149 29.33 -26.90 18.85
CA THR A 149 28.96 -27.84 19.92
C THR A 149 28.90 -29.29 19.45
N LYS A 150 28.71 -29.52 18.14
CA LYS A 150 28.64 -30.85 17.55
C LYS A 150 29.97 -31.19 16.88
N LYS A 151 30.55 -32.34 17.26
CA LYS A 151 31.73 -32.90 16.62
C LYS A 151 31.32 -34.05 15.72
N LEU A 152 31.29 -33.81 14.41
CA LEU A 152 30.97 -34.84 13.44
C LEU A 152 32.24 -35.62 13.06
N PRO A 153 32.10 -36.87 12.59
CA PRO A 153 33.27 -37.65 12.20
C PRO A 153 34.03 -37.01 11.04
N TYR A 154 35.29 -37.39 10.90
CA TYR A 154 36.20 -36.88 9.86
C TYR A 154 36.45 -35.36 9.87
N GLY A 155 36.06 -34.67 10.94
CA GLY A 155 36.23 -33.22 11.07
C GLY A 155 35.22 -32.41 10.26
N ASN A 156 34.12 -33.03 9.81
CA ASN A 156 33.05 -32.33 9.11
C ASN A 156 32.41 -31.29 10.03
N LYS A 157 32.04 -30.14 9.45
CA LYS A 157 31.33 -29.08 10.16
C LYS A 157 29.87 -29.47 10.37
N ALA A 158 29.34 -29.13 11.52
CA ALA A 158 27.90 -29.11 11.75
C ALA A 158 27.38 -27.69 11.51
N TRP A 159 26.16 -27.57 11.00
CA TRP A 159 25.53 -26.28 10.72
C TRP A 159 24.28 -26.10 11.56
N LYS A 160 24.00 -24.84 11.91
CA LYS A 160 22.77 -24.41 12.57
C LYS A 160 22.28 -23.11 11.93
N GLU A 161 21.02 -22.80 12.18
CA GLU A 161 20.42 -21.53 11.77
C GLU A 161 21.13 -20.36 12.48
N GLY A 162 21.65 -19.42 11.71
CA GLY A 162 22.27 -18.20 12.20
C GLY A 162 21.33 -17.01 12.05
N ARG A 163 21.10 -16.59 10.80
CA ARG A 163 20.26 -15.43 10.46
C ARG A 163 19.18 -15.79 9.44
N LEU A 164 17.96 -15.33 9.69
CA LEU A 164 16.86 -15.41 8.72
C LEU A 164 16.36 -14.00 8.42
N GLU A 165 16.53 -13.57 7.17
CA GLU A 165 16.00 -12.30 6.67
C GLU A 165 14.82 -12.59 5.74
N PHE A 166 13.62 -12.19 6.14
CA PHE A 166 12.43 -12.30 5.30
C PHE A 166 12.15 -10.98 4.60
N TYR A 167 12.03 -11.02 3.28
CA TYR A 167 11.78 -9.83 2.48
C TYR A 167 10.29 -9.54 2.43
N THR A 168 9.89 -8.54 3.22
CA THR A 168 8.54 -8.00 3.23
C THR A 168 8.59 -6.48 3.27
N ALA A 169 7.66 -5.85 2.57
CA ALA A 169 7.49 -4.41 2.55
C ALA A 169 6.02 -4.08 2.75
N ALA A 170 5.77 -3.04 3.52
CA ALA A 170 4.47 -2.40 3.59
C ALA A 170 4.21 -1.65 2.27
N VAL A 171 3.09 -1.94 1.63
CA VAL A 171 2.76 -1.45 0.27
C VAL A 171 1.57 -0.51 0.24
N PHE A 172 0.85 -0.38 1.35
CA PHE A 172 -0.33 0.48 1.42
C PHE A 172 -0.01 1.82 2.07
N GLU A 173 -0.74 2.82 1.61
CA GLU A 173 -0.76 4.17 2.15
C GLU A 173 -2.20 4.70 2.22
N ALA A 174 -2.39 5.79 2.97
CA ALA A 174 -3.63 6.55 3.01
C ALA A 174 -3.31 8.02 2.84
N ASN A 175 -3.73 8.59 1.70
CA ASN A 175 -3.81 10.03 1.51
C ASN A 175 -5.24 10.47 1.82
N ILE A 176 -5.42 11.47 2.69
CA ILE A 176 -6.74 11.86 3.18
C ILE A 176 -6.88 13.38 3.12
N SER A 177 -8.00 13.87 2.59
CA SER A 177 -8.36 15.28 2.54
C SER A 177 -9.68 15.50 3.27
N ALA A 178 -9.67 16.38 4.28
CA ALA A 178 -10.85 16.64 5.11
C ALA A 178 -10.88 18.11 5.58
N PRO A 179 -12.05 18.65 5.96
CA PRO A 179 -12.11 19.93 6.65
C PRO A 179 -11.27 19.91 7.92
N ALA A 180 -10.52 20.99 8.16
CA ALA A 180 -9.58 21.09 9.29
C ALA A 180 -10.26 20.99 10.68
N THR A 181 -11.57 21.22 10.75
CA THR A 181 -12.37 21.08 11.97
C THR A 181 -12.81 19.65 12.26
N TYR A 182 -12.60 18.71 11.32
CA TYR A 182 -13.08 17.34 11.42
C TYR A 182 -12.02 16.44 12.05
N LYS A 183 -12.45 15.37 12.70
CA LYS A 183 -11.57 14.34 13.25
C LYS A 183 -11.50 13.17 12.28
N VAL A 184 -10.29 12.80 11.86
CA VAL A 184 -10.06 11.69 10.93
C VAL A 184 -9.40 10.54 11.67
N PHE A 185 -9.78 9.31 11.33
CA PHE A 185 -9.26 8.09 11.92
C PHE A 185 -8.81 7.12 10.84
N VAL A 186 -7.66 6.48 11.06
CA VAL A 186 -7.16 5.37 10.25
C VAL A 186 -7.11 4.13 11.13
N ASN A 187 -7.78 3.06 10.72
CA ASN A 187 -7.91 1.81 11.50
C ASN A 187 -8.36 2.08 12.95
N GLY A 188 -9.27 3.04 13.14
CA GLY A 188 -9.82 3.42 14.44
C GLY A 188 -8.94 4.33 15.31
N LYS A 189 -7.76 4.75 14.83
CA LYS A 189 -6.87 5.66 15.57
C LYS A 189 -6.92 7.08 15.00
N GLU A 190 -7.13 8.05 15.88
CA GLU A 190 -7.28 9.47 15.52
C GLU A 190 -5.97 10.04 14.96
N LEU A 191 -6.06 10.70 13.81
CA LEU A 191 -4.97 11.46 13.22
C LEU A 191 -4.77 12.77 13.97
N ASN A 192 -3.53 13.25 13.93
CA ASN A 192 -3.14 14.50 14.58
C ASN A 192 -2.17 15.28 13.68
N ALA A 193 -1.72 16.45 14.16
CA ALA A 193 -0.86 17.36 13.41
C ALA A 193 0.46 16.73 12.89
N SER A 194 1.00 15.68 13.52
CA SER A 194 2.21 15.01 13.03
C SER A 194 2.01 14.23 11.74
N HIS A 195 0.76 14.03 11.33
CA HIS A 195 0.38 13.28 10.13
C HIS A 195 -0.03 14.19 8.97
N LEU A 196 0.02 15.51 9.15
CA LEU A 196 -0.28 16.47 8.09
C LEU A 196 0.82 16.45 7.03
N SER A 197 0.43 16.43 5.77
CA SER A 197 1.35 16.47 4.62
C SER A 197 1.74 17.91 4.22
N GLY A 198 1.44 18.90 5.07
CA GLY A 198 1.69 20.31 4.84
C GLY A 198 0.84 21.21 5.75
N ASP A 199 0.83 22.52 5.44
CA ASP A 199 -0.04 23.47 6.13
C ASP A 199 -1.52 23.28 5.73
N ILE A 200 -2.42 23.70 6.60
CA ILE A 200 -3.86 23.71 6.31
C ILE A 200 -4.11 24.74 5.20
N ALA A 201 -4.70 24.30 4.10
CA ALA A 201 -5.02 25.17 2.97
C ALA A 201 -6.23 26.03 3.29
N GLU A 202 -6.09 27.36 3.24
CA GLU A 202 -7.21 28.29 3.43
C GLU A 202 -8.29 28.09 2.36
N SER A 203 -9.56 28.27 2.75
CA SER A 203 -10.68 28.16 1.82
C SER A 203 -10.80 29.39 0.93
N GLU A 204 -10.76 29.20 -0.39
CA GLU A 204 -11.01 30.27 -1.38
C GLU A 204 -12.43 30.86 -1.26
N LEU A 205 -13.35 30.14 -0.62
CA LEU A 205 -14.72 30.59 -0.37
C LEU A 205 -14.80 31.67 0.71
N ASN A 206 -13.71 31.92 1.46
CA ASN A 206 -13.62 33.00 2.43
C ASN A 206 -13.95 34.38 1.84
N GLN A 207 -13.76 34.57 0.53
CA GLN A 207 -14.14 35.80 -0.18
C GLN A 207 -15.64 36.15 -0.06
N TYR A 208 -16.52 35.16 0.16
CA TYR A 208 -17.96 35.36 0.28
C TYR A 208 -18.44 35.62 1.71
N VAL A 209 -17.63 35.31 2.71
CA VAL A 209 -18.03 35.41 4.13
C VAL A 209 -17.23 36.43 4.91
N THR A 210 -16.06 36.83 4.41
CA THR A 210 -15.23 37.89 5.00
C THR A 210 -15.94 39.24 4.95
N PRO A 211 -15.94 40.06 6.02
CA PRO A 211 -15.21 39.90 7.28
C PRO A 211 -16.06 39.32 8.44
N TYR A 212 -17.15 38.62 8.12
CA TYR A 212 -18.14 38.21 9.13
C TYR A 212 -17.82 36.88 9.79
N ALA A 213 -17.21 35.96 9.04
CA ALA A 213 -16.85 34.62 9.49
C ALA A 213 -15.71 34.05 8.63
N GLU A 214 -15.22 32.87 8.99
CA GLU A 214 -14.18 32.12 8.29
C GLU A 214 -14.66 30.69 8.05
N ILE A 215 -14.48 30.21 6.82
CA ILE A 215 -14.73 28.83 6.41
C ILE A 215 -13.49 28.01 6.75
N PRO A 216 -13.63 26.86 7.45
CA PRO A 216 -12.50 25.99 7.74
C PRO A 216 -11.73 25.62 6.47
N GLY A 217 -10.40 25.67 6.59
CA GLY A 217 -9.51 25.18 5.54
C GLY A 217 -9.55 23.66 5.39
N THR A 218 -8.75 23.17 4.46
CA THR A 218 -8.61 21.73 4.18
C THR A 218 -7.32 21.22 4.81
N ALA A 219 -7.44 20.19 5.65
CA ALA A 219 -6.33 19.43 6.20
C ALA A 219 -6.06 18.21 5.31
N ASN A 220 -4.80 18.04 4.89
CA ASN A 220 -4.34 16.90 4.11
C ASN A 220 -3.41 16.04 4.97
N TYR A 221 -3.69 14.75 5.06
CA TYR A 221 -2.94 13.77 5.84
C TYR A 221 -2.32 12.73 4.93
N GLN A 222 -1.15 12.21 5.33
CA GLN A 222 -0.50 11.11 4.65
C GLN A 222 0.02 10.08 5.67
N ILE A 223 -0.44 8.84 5.52
CA ILE A 223 0.03 7.68 6.29
C ILE A 223 0.66 6.70 5.30
N THR A 224 1.90 6.31 5.53
CA THR A 224 2.61 5.31 4.73
C THR A 224 3.03 4.12 5.59
N GLY A 225 3.43 3.04 4.94
CA GLY A 225 3.98 1.88 5.63
C GLY A 225 2.92 0.98 6.26
N LEU A 226 1.75 0.87 5.63
CA LEU A 226 0.69 -0.07 6.03
C LEU A 226 0.79 -1.40 5.27
N TYR A 227 0.50 -2.50 5.95
CA TYR A 227 0.50 -3.86 5.37
C TYR A 227 -0.87 -4.28 4.84
N GLU A 228 -1.95 -3.64 5.31
CA GLU A 228 -3.29 -3.84 4.77
C GLU A 228 -3.92 -2.55 4.26
N LYS A 229 -4.92 -2.69 3.39
CA LYS A 229 -5.70 -1.55 2.91
C LYS A 229 -6.36 -0.86 4.11
N PRO A 230 -6.08 0.43 4.36
CA PRO A 230 -6.58 1.12 5.55
C PRO A 230 -8.09 1.31 5.51
N VAL A 231 -8.71 1.27 6.69
CA VAL A 231 -10.07 1.73 6.90
C VAL A 231 -10.03 3.17 7.39
N VAL A 232 -10.56 4.09 6.58
CA VAL A 232 -10.62 5.52 6.91
C VAL A 232 -12.03 5.90 7.30
N THR A 233 -12.17 6.55 8.45
CA THR A 233 -13.44 7.10 8.95
C THR A 233 -13.22 8.52 9.44
N ALA A 234 -14.27 9.35 9.43
CA ALA A 234 -14.19 10.72 9.93
C ALA A 234 -15.41 11.09 10.76
N LYS A 235 -15.23 12.09 11.63
CA LYS A 235 -16.30 12.72 12.40
C LYS A 235 -16.32 14.22 12.13
N ASP A 236 -17.51 14.76 11.95
CA ASP A 236 -17.72 16.19 11.78
C ASP A 236 -17.38 16.96 13.07
N TYR A 237 -17.50 18.28 12.99
CA TYR A 237 -17.27 19.18 14.12
C TYR A 237 -18.31 19.02 15.26
N LEU A 238 -19.43 18.34 15.00
CA LEU A 238 -20.48 18.00 15.98
C LEU A 238 -20.28 16.60 16.59
N GLY A 239 -19.33 15.82 16.07
CA GLY A 239 -19.03 14.45 16.50
C GLY A 239 -19.81 13.34 15.81
N ASN A 240 -20.59 13.65 14.76
CA ASN A 240 -21.31 12.66 13.96
C ASN A 240 -20.38 12.02 12.93
N ASP A 241 -20.63 10.76 12.61
CA ASP A 241 -19.83 10.04 11.62
C ASP A 241 -20.10 10.59 10.20
N CYS A 242 -19.03 10.80 9.43
CA CYS A 242 -19.09 11.30 8.06
C CYS A 242 -18.75 10.20 7.05
N GLU A 243 -19.34 10.31 5.87
CA GLU A 243 -18.95 9.49 4.73
C GLU A 243 -17.55 9.89 4.25
N CYS A 244 -16.69 8.88 4.07
CA CYS A 244 -15.36 9.02 3.47
C CYS A 244 -15.39 8.36 2.10
N VAL A 245 -15.21 9.15 1.04
CA VAL A 245 -15.25 8.67 -0.34
C VAL A 245 -13.84 8.51 -0.86
N TYR A 246 -13.47 7.33 -1.34
CA TYR A 246 -12.16 7.09 -1.96
C TYR A 246 -12.20 7.44 -3.46
N ASP A 247 -11.34 8.36 -3.90
CA ASP A 247 -11.16 8.72 -5.30
C ASP A 247 -9.98 7.93 -5.89
N GLU A 248 -10.28 6.91 -6.71
CA GLU A 248 -9.27 6.05 -7.34
C GLU A 248 -8.32 6.81 -8.28
N ASN A 249 -8.75 7.93 -8.87
CA ASN A 249 -7.91 8.69 -9.80
C ASN A 249 -6.84 9.51 -9.08
N LYS A 250 -7.14 9.93 -7.84
CA LYS A 250 -6.25 10.75 -7.00
C LYS A 250 -5.58 9.95 -5.89
N ASP A 251 -5.95 8.68 -5.75
CA ASP A 251 -5.54 7.82 -4.64
C ASP A 251 -5.72 8.51 -3.26
N THR A 252 -6.90 9.10 -3.05
CA THR A 252 -7.16 9.95 -1.87
C THR A 252 -8.57 9.73 -1.32
N TYR A 253 -8.67 9.57 0.00
CA TYR A 253 -9.94 9.60 0.72
C TYR A 253 -10.36 11.05 0.92
N THR A 254 -11.55 11.42 0.45
CA THR A 254 -12.11 12.76 0.60
C THR A 254 -13.28 12.71 1.58
N VAL A 255 -13.24 13.61 2.57
CA VAL A 255 -14.35 13.86 3.49
C VAL A 255 -14.98 15.19 3.10
N ASN A 256 -16.26 15.16 2.75
CA ASN A 256 -16.99 16.37 2.41
C ASN A 256 -17.61 16.99 3.65
N PHE A 257 -17.89 18.30 3.57
CA PHE A 257 -18.69 18.98 4.58
C PHE A 257 -20.09 18.38 4.68
N ILE A 258 -20.65 18.37 5.89
CA ILE A 258 -22.01 17.87 6.14
C ILE A 258 -23.07 18.77 5.48
N LYS A 259 -24.24 18.19 5.25
CA LYS A 259 -25.39 18.86 4.59
C LYS A 259 -26.59 19.07 5.52
N ASP A 260 -26.47 18.61 6.76
CA ASP A 260 -27.55 18.60 7.74
C ASP A 260 -27.09 19.20 9.06
N PHE A 261 -27.97 19.95 9.71
CA PHE A 261 -27.69 20.67 10.95
C PHE A 261 -28.99 21.11 11.62
N ASP A 262 -28.95 21.40 12.92
CA ASP A 262 -30.10 21.91 13.65
C ASP A 262 -30.47 23.33 13.22
N GLY A 263 -31.75 23.58 12.94
CA GLY A 263 -32.23 24.85 12.37
C GLY A 263 -32.12 24.97 10.85
N LYS A 264 -31.84 23.87 10.14
CA LYS A 264 -31.83 23.81 8.67
C LYS A 264 -33.13 24.28 8.04
N ASP A 265 -34.30 23.86 8.56
CA ASP A 265 -35.59 24.24 7.99
C ASP A 265 -35.85 25.74 8.11
N GLU A 266 -35.50 26.34 9.26
CA GLU A 266 -35.63 27.78 9.49
C GLU A 266 -34.72 28.58 8.53
N LEU A 267 -33.48 28.13 8.35
CA LEU A 267 -32.55 28.79 7.43
C LEU A 267 -32.96 28.57 5.96
N SER A 268 -33.50 27.41 5.62
CA SER A 268 -34.02 27.12 4.26
C SER A 268 -35.19 28.03 3.92
N GLU A 269 -36.15 28.20 4.83
CA GLU A 269 -37.24 29.15 4.65
C GLU A 269 -36.73 30.59 4.50
N TYR A 270 -35.75 30.97 5.31
CA TYR A 270 -35.13 32.29 5.24
C TYR A 270 -34.42 32.51 3.90
N ALA A 271 -33.72 31.50 3.40
CA ALA A 271 -33.04 31.51 2.10
C ALA A 271 -34.05 31.65 0.95
N LEU A 272 -35.14 30.90 0.96
CA LEU A 272 -36.22 31.01 -0.02
C LEU A 272 -36.87 32.41 -0.01
N LYS A 273 -37.14 32.96 1.19
CA LYS A 273 -37.67 34.32 1.35
C LYS A 273 -36.68 35.36 0.82
N PHE A 274 -35.39 35.20 1.09
CA PHE A 274 -34.34 36.06 0.55
C PHE A 274 -34.31 36.01 -0.97
N THR A 275 -34.16 34.82 -1.58
CA THR A 275 -34.05 34.66 -3.04
C THR A 275 -35.29 35.15 -3.76
N SER A 276 -36.49 34.89 -3.21
CA SER A 276 -37.76 35.45 -3.71
C SER A 276 -37.78 36.99 -3.64
N THR A 277 -37.29 37.56 -2.54
CA THR A 277 -37.18 39.03 -2.40
C THR A 277 -36.16 39.60 -3.37
N PHE A 278 -35.06 38.88 -3.62
CA PHE A 278 -34.02 39.26 -4.56
C PHE A 278 -34.54 39.25 -6.00
N ALA A 279 -35.24 38.19 -6.43
CA ALA A 279 -35.89 38.13 -7.74
C ALA A 279 -36.85 39.32 -7.96
N ASN A 280 -37.73 39.57 -6.98
CA ASN A 280 -38.65 40.71 -7.01
C ASN A 280 -37.94 42.07 -6.94
N TYR A 281 -36.79 42.15 -6.28
CA TYR A 281 -35.99 43.38 -6.22
C TYR A 281 -35.38 43.70 -7.59
N VAL A 282 -34.89 42.68 -8.32
CA VAL A 282 -34.35 42.84 -9.67
C VAL A 282 -35.44 43.23 -10.66
N SER A 283 -36.65 42.65 -10.56
CA SER A 283 -37.80 43.01 -11.41
C SER A 283 -38.50 44.32 -11.03
N GLN A 284 -38.11 44.95 -9.92
CA GLN A 284 -38.69 46.17 -9.33
C GLN A 284 -40.08 46.01 -8.69
N ASP A 285 -40.46 44.78 -8.33
CA ASP A 285 -41.65 44.45 -7.56
C ASP A 285 -41.43 44.54 -6.04
N ALA A 286 -40.18 44.71 -5.60
CA ALA A 286 -39.83 44.96 -4.21
C ALA A 286 -39.30 46.39 -3.99
N GLY A 287 -39.53 46.93 -2.78
CA GLY A 287 -39.06 48.26 -2.39
C GLY A 287 -37.54 48.37 -2.34
N ALA A 288 -37.01 49.60 -2.43
CA ALA A 288 -35.58 49.90 -2.49
C ALA A 288 -34.76 49.41 -1.25
N TYR A 289 -35.45 49.16 -0.14
CA TYR A 289 -34.85 48.69 1.12
C TYR A 289 -35.27 47.25 1.48
N ALA A 290 -35.91 46.52 0.56
CA ALA A 290 -36.44 45.18 0.84
C ALA A 290 -35.35 44.16 1.19
N LEU A 291 -34.13 44.36 0.67
CA LEU A 291 -32.98 43.50 0.91
C LEU A 291 -32.25 43.81 2.23
N ASP A 292 -32.42 44.99 2.82
CA ASP A 292 -31.58 45.48 3.92
C ASP A 292 -31.66 44.61 5.16
N LYS A 293 -32.82 44.00 5.41
CA LYS A 293 -33.02 43.08 6.54
C LYS A 293 -32.22 41.78 6.42
N TYR A 294 -31.80 41.39 5.21
CA TYR A 294 -31.12 40.12 4.97
C TYR A 294 -29.60 40.24 5.07
N PHE A 295 -29.04 41.44 4.94
CA PHE A 295 -27.59 41.65 4.95
C PHE A 295 -27.11 42.31 6.25
N PRO A 296 -25.85 42.09 6.65
CA PRO A 296 -25.26 42.84 7.75
C PRO A 296 -25.18 44.34 7.43
N SER A 297 -25.25 45.17 8.46
CA SER A 297 -25.09 46.62 8.32
C SER A 297 -23.74 46.95 7.67
N GLY A 298 -23.75 47.80 6.63
CA GLY A 298 -22.53 48.15 5.88
C GLY A 298 -22.06 47.07 4.90
N SER A 299 -22.89 46.08 4.57
CA SER A 299 -22.55 45.05 3.58
C SER A 299 -22.13 45.66 2.23
N LYS A 300 -20.90 45.35 1.83
CA LYS A 300 -20.36 45.70 0.50
C LYS A 300 -21.16 45.00 -0.60
N GLN A 301 -21.56 43.75 -0.37
CA GLN A 301 -22.36 42.96 -1.31
C GLN A 301 -23.72 43.61 -1.58
N LEU A 302 -24.44 44.01 -0.53
CA LEU A 302 -25.72 44.73 -0.69
C LEU A 302 -25.51 46.05 -1.45
N SER A 303 -24.47 46.79 -1.12
CA SER A 303 -24.14 48.04 -1.80
C SER A 303 -23.86 47.82 -3.30
N TYR A 304 -23.15 46.74 -3.64
CA TYR A 304 -22.87 46.34 -5.01
C TYR A 304 -24.15 45.94 -5.75
N ILE A 305 -25.00 45.12 -5.13
CA ILE A 305 -26.31 44.73 -5.68
C ILE A 305 -27.13 45.98 -5.97
N LYS A 306 -27.32 46.88 -5.00
CA LYS A 306 -28.11 48.10 -5.17
C LYS A 306 -27.58 49.03 -6.27
N ARG A 307 -26.26 49.08 -6.44
CA ARG A 307 -25.61 49.90 -7.48
C ARG A 307 -25.74 49.29 -8.87
N ASN A 308 -25.65 47.97 -9.00
CA ASN A 308 -25.57 47.27 -10.28
C ASN A 308 -26.87 46.60 -10.72
N SER A 309 -27.85 46.48 -9.84
CA SER A 309 -29.24 46.18 -10.22
C SER A 309 -29.77 47.40 -10.97
N SER A 310 -29.38 47.55 -12.23
CA SER A 310 -29.80 48.67 -13.04
C SER A 310 -31.33 48.62 -13.09
N ARG A 311 -31.97 49.63 -12.51
CA ARG A 311 -33.42 49.84 -12.65
C ARG A 311 -33.82 50.18 -14.10
N GLN A 312 -32.89 49.99 -15.04
CA GLN A 312 -32.96 50.34 -16.44
C GLN A 312 -33.51 49.19 -17.30
N LEU A 313 -33.39 47.93 -16.84
CA LEU A 313 -34.01 46.75 -17.47
C LEU A 313 -35.43 46.51 -16.93
N TYR A 314 -36.21 47.58 -16.76
CA TYR A 314 -37.62 47.48 -16.40
C TYR A 314 -38.43 47.06 -17.62
N THR A 315 -38.93 45.83 -17.61
CA THR A 315 -39.97 45.42 -18.56
C THR A 315 -41.32 45.65 -17.91
N LYS A 316 -42.23 46.39 -18.54
CA LYS A 316 -43.56 46.65 -17.99
C LYS A 316 -44.36 45.34 -17.92
N HIS A 317 -44.67 44.87 -16.72
CA HIS A 317 -45.44 43.64 -16.46
C HIS A 317 -46.55 43.88 -15.42
N GLY A 318 -47.54 42.98 -15.43
CA GLY A 318 -48.67 42.90 -14.53
C GLY A 318 -48.31 42.18 -13.22
N LYS A 319 -49.16 41.24 -12.78
CA LYS A 319 -48.93 40.54 -11.51
C LYS A 319 -47.69 39.65 -11.57
N VAL A 320 -46.93 39.64 -10.49
CA VAL A 320 -45.78 38.75 -10.26
C VAL A 320 -46.09 37.78 -9.12
N GLU A 321 -45.81 36.50 -9.32
CA GLU A 321 -45.99 35.44 -8.33
C GLU A 321 -44.77 34.52 -8.29
N ILE A 322 -44.32 34.15 -7.08
CA ILE A 322 -43.34 33.08 -6.91
C ILE A 322 -44.13 31.77 -6.74
N LYS A 323 -43.93 30.81 -7.64
CA LYS A 323 -44.71 29.55 -7.64
C LYS A 323 -43.90 28.31 -7.29
N ASN A 324 -42.60 28.33 -7.54
CA ASN A 324 -41.71 27.23 -7.21
C ASN A 324 -40.50 27.77 -6.48
N GLY A 325 -40.13 27.10 -5.39
CA GLY A 325 -39.01 27.47 -4.53
C GLY A 325 -38.43 26.21 -3.90
N GLU A 326 -37.20 25.89 -4.24
CA GLU A 326 -36.51 24.69 -3.76
C GLU A 326 -35.08 25.02 -3.31
N ILE A 327 -34.60 24.27 -2.31
CA ILE A 327 -33.19 24.22 -1.95
C ILE A 327 -32.57 23.06 -2.72
N LYS A 328 -31.61 23.37 -3.59
CA LYS A 328 -30.93 22.38 -4.44
C LYS A 328 -29.77 21.70 -3.74
N ASP A 329 -29.01 22.47 -2.96
CA ASP A 329 -27.87 21.94 -2.22
C ASP A 329 -27.63 22.75 -0.94
N ILE A 330 -27.03 22.10 0.05
CA ILE A 330 -26.69 22.68 1.34
C ILE A 330 -25.31 22.16 1.74
N THR A 331 -24.45 23.07 2.17
CA THR A 331 -23.13 22.75 2.72
C THR A 331 -22.93 23.49 4.01
N VAL A 332 -22.67 22.78 5.10
CA VAL A 332 -22.43 23.35 6.43
C VAL A 332 -20.94 23.35 6.68
N PHE A 333 -20.36 24.54 6.73
CA PHE A 333 -18.92 24.70 6.98
C PHE A 333 -18.62 24.75 8.48
N SER A 334 -19.49 25.41 9.25
CA SER A 334 -19.41 25.54 10.71
C SER A 334 -20.77 25.99 11.26
N ASP A 335 -20.88 26.12 12.59
CA ASP A 335 -22.08 26.68 13.25
C ASP A 335 -22.42 28.11 12.81
N ASP A 336 -21.43 28.81 12.27
CA ASP A 336 -21.55 30.21 11.88
C ASP A 336 -21.64 30.40 10.36
N VAL A 337 -21.40 29.36 9.55
CA VAL A 337 -21.35 29.49 8.09
C VAL A 337 -22.01 28.32 7.37
N VAL A 338 -23.02 28.64 6.56
CA VAL A 338 -23.76 27.68 5.74
C VAL A 338 -23.91 28.22 4.31
N TYR A 339 -23.66 27.36 3.33
CA TYR A 339 -23.97 27.61 1.94
C TYR A 339 -25.29 26.94 1.55
N MET A 340 -26.09 27.62 0.72
CA MET A 340 -27.26 27.04 0.08
C MET A 340 -27.34 27.45 -1.39
N GLU A 341 -27.65 26.48 -2.24
CA GLU A 341 -28.11 26.74 -3.61
C GLU A 341 -29.63 26.74 -3.63
N VAL A 342 -30.23 27.86 -4.05
CA VAL A 342 -31.66 28.12 -3.96
C VAL A 342 -32.20 28.44 -5.34
N TYR A 343 -33.23 27.70 -5.76
CA TYR A 343 -33.91 27.93 -7.02
C TYR A 343 -35.31 28.45 -6.78
N VAL A 344 -35.68 29.52 -7.49
CA VAL A 344 -37.04 30.06 -7.50
C VAL A 344 -37.53 30.37 -8.92
N GLU A 345 -38.83 30.17 -9.13
CA GLU A 345 -39.52 30.53 -10.37
C GLU A 345 -40.46 31.71 -10.13
N GLN A 346 -40.14 32.82 -10.79
CA GLN A 346 -40.93 34.03 -10.82
C GLN A 346 -41.80 34.04 -12.07
N HIS A 347 -43.12 33.96 -11.87
CA HIS A 347 -44.12 34.02 -12.94
C HIS A 347 -44.59 35.47 -13.08
N MET A 348 -44.31 36.09 -14.22
CA MET A 348 -44.69 37.47 -14.53
C MET A 348 -45.75 37.50 -15.61
N GLN A 349 -46.88 38.14 -15.32
CA GLN A 349 -47.89 38.38 -16.34
C GLN A 349 -47.46 39.53 -17.25
N MET A 350 -47.25 39.31 -18.54
CA MET A 350 -46.82 40.38 -19.45
C MET A 350 -48.02 41.21 -19.92
N TYR A 351 -47.88 42.54 -19.96
CA TYR A 351 -48.94 43.42 -20.49
C TYR A 351 -49.09 43.31 -22.01
N PHE A 352 -48.00 42.98 -22.70
CA PHE A 352 -47.95 42.81 -24.14
C PHE A 352 -47.36 41.42 -24.43
N GLY A 353 -48.07 40.58 -25.18
CA GLY A 353 -47.62 39.22 -25.52
C GLY A 353 -48.64 38.12 -25.18
N SER A 354 -48.13 36.93 -24.89
CA SER A 354 -48.92 35.75 -24.53
C SER A 354 -49.79 35.97 -23.29
N LYS A 355 -50.92 35.25 -23.19
CA LYS A 355 -51.73 35.18 -21.96
C LYS A 355 -51.05 34.35 -20.86
N GLU A 356 -50.13 33.48 -21.24
CA GLU A 356 -49.34 32.70 -20.30
C GLU A 356 -48.27 33.57 -19.63
N PRO A 357 -48.02 33.41 -18.32
CA PRO A 357 -46.99 34.16 -17.62
C PRO A 357 -45.59 33.79 -18.15
N GLU A 358 -44.73 34.79 -18.27
CA GLU A 358 -43.30 34.58 -18.49
C GLU A 358 -42.66 34.03 -17.21
N VAL A 359 -41.86 32.98 -17.33
CA VAL A 359 -41.22 32.33 -16.18
C VAL A 359 -39.74 32.70 -16.14
N LEU A 360 -39.37 33.53 -15.18
CA LEU A 360 -37.99 33.83 -14.87
C LEU A 360 -37.48 32.89 -13.78
N LYS A 361 -36.39 32.19 -14.12
CA LYS A 361 -35.74 31.24 -13.23
C LYS A 361 -34.56 31.93 -12.58
N THR A 362 -34.54 31.92 -11.25
CA THR A 362 -33.41 32.45 -10.48
C THR A 362 -32.76 31.28 -9.74
N ASP A 363 -31.47 31.08 -10.02
CA ASP A 363 -30.61 30.15 -9.29
C ASP A 363 -29.60 30.96 -8.49
N ALA A 364 -29.70 30.90 -7.16
CA ALA A 364 -28.92 31.73 -6.26
C ALA A 364 -28.04 30.85 -5.37
N ARG A 365 -26.74 31.09 -5.45
CA ARG A 365 -25.72 30.45 -4.60
C ARG A 365 -25.34 31.39 -3.47
N VAL A 366 -25.83 31.11 -2.27
CA VAL A 366 -25.84 32.07 -1.16
C VAL A 366 -25.05 31.53 0.02
N TYR A 367 -24.16 32.36 0.55
CA TYR A 367 -23.40 32.10 1.77
C TYR A 367 -24.04 32.86 2.92
N PHE A 368 -24.53 32.11 3.90
CA PHE A 368 -25.12 32.62 5.14
C PHE A 368 -24.09 32.62 6.25
N VAL A 369 -24.07 33.71 7.01
CA VAL A 369 -23.20 33.92 8.17
C VAL A 369 -24.03 34.22 9.41
N LYS A 370 -23.67 33.65 10.55
CA LYS A 370 -24.33 33.89 11.82
C LYS A 370 -23.62 35.01 12.57
N ILE A 371 -24.31 36.11 12.82
CA ILE A 371 -23.77 37.26 13.54
C ILE A 371 -24.65 37.51 14.77
N LYS A 372 -24.07 37.37 15.96
CA LYS A 372 -24.79 37.54 17.25
C LYS A 372 -26.07 36.69 17.31
N GLY A 373 -25.99 35.44 16.84
CA GLY A 373 -27.10 34.47 16.88
C GLY A 373 -28.15 34.63 15.78
N LYS A 374 -27.97 35.53 14.82
CA LYS A 374 -28.90 35.73 13.69
C LYS A 374 -28.22 35.49 12.35
N TRP A 375 -28.93 34.83 11.44
CA TRP A 375 -28.45 34.55 10.09
C TRP A 375 -28.58 35.77 9.18
N TYR A 376 -27.52 36.05 8.45
CA TYR A 376 -27.45 37.09 7.42
C TYR A 376 -26.81 36.53 6.16
N VAL A 377 -27.07 37.16 5.02
CA VAL A 377 -26.36 36.89 3.77
C VAL A 377 -24.98 37.53 3.85
N GLY A 378 -23.94 36.71 3.94
CA GLY A 378 -22.55 37.14 3.86
C GLY A 378 -22.17 37.50 2.42
N GLY A 379 -22.54 36.62 1.47
CA GLY A 379 -22.17 36.75 0.07
C GLY A 379 -23.06 35.94 -0.87
N ILE A 380 -22.99 36.28 -2.16
CA ILE A 380 -23.66 35.58 -3.24
C ILE A 380 -22.62 35.28 -4.31
N GLN A 381 -22.56 34.04 -4.76
CA GLN A 381 -21.75 33.59 -5.88
C GLN A 381 -22.59 33.67 -7.15
N TYR A 382 -22.09 34.39 -8.16
CA TYR A 382 -22.75 34.64 -9.44
C TYR A 382 -22.27 33.68 -10.53
#